data_AF-K1Y8F9-F1
#
_entry.id   AF-K1Y8F9-F1
#
_cell.length_a   1.000
_cell.length_b   1.000
_cell.length_c   1.000
_cell.angle_alpha   90.00
_cell.angle_beta   90.00
_cell.angle_gamma   90.00
#
_symmetry.space_group_name_H-M   'P 1'
#
loop_
_entity.id
_entity.type
_entity.pdbx_description
1 polymer ?
#
loop_
_entity_poly.entity_id
_entity_poly.type
_entity_poly.pdbx_seq_one_letter_code
_entity_poly.pdbx_strand_id
1 'polypeptide(L)'
;MQNEAVIDIETKNTFSDVEGSQGVKGLRISVVCAYFSDTNTYESFEEHELPKLWKRLEEMDRIIGYNILHFDFPVMNNYYAGDFLKFNALDLLVEVEKGLGFRVKLDDLAQANLGSGKTGTGLLAVELYKQGKIKELKDYCMRDVEVTRLLYERGLAYGKLLFNDRFSGMREVPVDFSFKSNKQSTVNLTIPF
;
A
#
# COMPACT_ATOMS: atom_id res chain seq x y z
N MET A 1 -17.97 0.52 13.07
CA MET A 1 -16.51 0.54 12.90
C MET A 1 -16.24 0.71 11.41
N GLN A 2 -15.18 1.41 11.02
CA GLN A 2 -14.83 1.53 9.59
C GLN A 2 -14.28 0.19 9.11
N ASN A 3 -14.69 -0.25 7.93
CA ASN A 3 -14.13 -1.41 7.25
C ASN A 3 -12.93 -0.94 6.44
N GLU A 4 -11.74 -1.39 6.81
CA GLU A 4 -10.48 -0.95 6.23
C GLU A 4 -9.73 -2.13 5.63
N ALA A 5 -9.09 -1.88 4.49
CA ALA A 5 -8.13 -2.80 3.92
C ALA A 5 -6.71 -2.22 4.03
N VAL A 6 -5.74 -3.05 4.43
CA VAL A 6 -4.31 -2.72 4.31
C VAL A 6 -3.75 -3.53 3.16
N ILE A 7 -3.09 -2.90 2.20
CA ILE A 7 -2.60 -3.58 0.99
C ILE A 7 -1.14 -3.27 0.70
N ASP A 8 -0.53 -4.16 -0.08
CA ASP A 8 0.77 -4.00 -0.73
C ASP A 8 0.77 -4.82 -2.04
N ILE A 9 1.53 -4.36 -3.04
CA ILE A 9 1.68 -5.07 -4.32
C ILE A 9 3.13 -5.42 -4.60
N GLU A 10 3.32 -6.51 -5.32
CA GLU A 10 4.60 -6.84 -5.95
C GLU A 10 4.48 -6.85 -7.47
N THR A 11 5.59 -6.62 -8.15
CA THR A 11 5.62 -6.53 -9.61
C THR A 11 6.39 -7.68 -10.26
N LYS A 12 6.04 -7.99 -11.50
CA LYS A 12 6.70 -9.00 -12.36
C LYS A 12 8.02 -8.49 -12.93
N ASN A 13 8.14 -7.17 -13.07
CA ASN A 13 9.21 -6.47 -13.73
C ASN A 13 9.69 -5.27 -12.89
N THR A 14 10.90 -4.80 -13.18
CA THR A 14 11.51 -3.62 -12.57
C THR A 14 11.39 -2.40 -13.49
N PHE A 15 11.67 -1.20 -12.96
CA PHE A 15 11.77 0.01 -13.79
C PHE A 15 12.82 -0.10 -14.91
N SER A 16 13.88 -0.88 -14.73
CA SER A 16 14.88 -1.12 -15.76
C SER A 16 14.33 -1.94 -16.95
N ASP A 17 13.26 -2.69 -16.72
CA ASP A 17 12.57 -3.48 -17.75
C ASP A 17 11.45 -2.66 -18.44
N VAL A 18 11.19 -1.42 -17.99
CA VAL A 18 10.14 -0.55 -18.54
C VAL A 18 10.73 0.34 -19.63
N GLU A 19 10.16 0.28 -20.83
CA GLU A 19 10.60 1.10 -21.96
C GLU A 19 10.16 2.57 -21.84
N GLY A 20 11.07 3.49 -22.17
CA GLY A 20 10.78 4.89 -22.43
C GLY A 20 10.18 5.65 -21.24
N SER A 21 9.08 6.36 -21.48
CA SER A 21 8.43 7.28 -20.52
C SER A 21 7.28 6.65 -19.72
N GLN A 22 7.08 5.33 -19.78
CA GLN A 22 5.94 4.68 -19.13
C GLN A 22 6.00 4.75 -17.60
N GLY A 23 7.20 4.81 -17.00
CA GLY A 23 7.39 4.93 -15.56
C GLY A 23 6.64 3.85 -14.78
N VAL A 24 5.91 4.25 -13.73
CA VAL A 24 5.14 3.33 -12.87
C VAL A 24 4.09 2.53 -13.67
N LYS A 25 3.49 3.13 -14.71
CA LYS A 25 2.47 2.46 -15.54
C LYS A 25 3.04 1.31 -16.39
N GLY A 26 4.36 1.27 -16.58
CA GLY A 26 5.02 0.15 -17.26
C GLY A 26 5.16 -1.11 -16.40
N LEU A 27 4.89 -1.02 -15.11
CA LEU A 27 4.97 -2.16 -14.20
C LEU A 27 3.73 -3.06 -14.32
N ARG A 28 3.91 -4.35 -14.02
CA ARG A 28 2.87 -5.38 -14.07
C ARG A 28 2.81 -6.10 -12.73
N ILE A 29 1.60 -6.33 -12.23
CA ILE A 29 1.37 -6.97 -10.92
C ILE A 29 1.73 -8.45 -10.99
N SER A 30 2.53 -8.92 -10.03
CA SER A 30 2.74 -10.36 -9.80
C SER A 30 1.73 -10.87 -8.77
N VAL A 31 1.71 -10.25 -7.58
CA VAL A 31 0.77 -10.55 -6.50
C VAL A 31 0.31 -9.26 -5.81
N VAL A 32 -0.86 -9.31 -5.21
CA VAL A 32 -1.35 -8.31 -4.25
C VAL A 32 -1.71 -9.03 -2.97
N CYS A 33 -1.23 -8.54 -1.83
CA CYS A 33 -1.66 -9.01 -0.53
C CYS A 33 -2.52 -7.95 0.14
N ALA A 34 -3.49 -8.41 0.92
CA ALA A 34 -4.41 -7.56 1.64
C ALA A 34 -4.74 -8.14 3.01
N TYR A 35 -4.88 -7.26 4.00
CA TYR A 35 -5.58 -7.53 5.24
C TYR A 35 -6.93 -6.83 5.21
N PHE A 36 -8.01 -7.53 5.55
CA PHE A 36 -9.36 -6.98 5.63
C PHE A 36 -9.85 -6.96 7.08
N SER A 37 -10.25 -5.78 7.58
CA SER A 37 -10.63 -5.60 8.98
C SER A 37 -12.01 -6.14 9.32
N ASP A 38 -12.90 -6.28 8.34
CA ASP A 38 -14.27 -6.78 8.52
C ASP A 38 -14.30 -8.29 8.81
N THR A 39 -13.39 -9.05 8.20
CA THR A 39 -13.20 -10.49 8.41
C THR A 39 -11.99 -10.83 9.25
N ASN A 40 -11.10 -9.87 9.53
CA ASN A 40 -9.82 -10.08 10.19
C ASN A 40 -8.96 -11.16 9.49
N THR A 41 -8.94 -11.13 8.16
CA THR A 41 -8.26 -12.11 7.31
C THR A 41 -7.13 -11.48 6.51
N TYR A 42 -6.10 -12.28 6.27
CA TYR A 42 -5.05 -12.00 5.30
C TYR A 42 -5.31 -12.81 4.04
N GLU A 43 -5.28 -12.15 2.89
CA GLU A 43 -5.59 -12.73 1.59
C GLU A 43 -4.54 -12.31 0.57
N SER A 44 -4.27 -13.17 -0.41
CA SER A 44 -3.30 -12.93 -1.49
C SER A 44 -3.94 -13.24 -2.83
N PHE A 45 -3.71 -12.38 -3.82
CA PHE A 45 -4.30 -12.46 -5.14
C PHE A 45 -3.22 -12.42 -6.20
N GLU A 46 -3.21 -13.40 -7.10
CA GLU A 46 -2.43 -13.31 -8.33
C GLU A 46 -3.15 -12.46 -9.38
N GLU A 47 -2.46 -12.08 -10.45
CA GLU A 47 -3.01 -11.21 -11.51
C GLU A 47 -4.39 -11.67 -12.04
N HIS A 48 -4.59 -12.98 -12.20
CA HIS A 48 -5.85 -13.55 -12.68
C HIS A 48 -6.99 -13.51 -11.64
N GLU A 49 -6.68 -13.23 -10.38
CA GLU A 49 -7.62 -13.16 -9.26
C GLU A 49 -7.99 -11.73 -8.87
N LEU A 50 -7.35 -10.73 -9.48
CA LEU A 50 -7.61 -9.31 -9.24
C LEU A 50 -9.10 -8.93 -9.32
N PRO A 51 -9.94 -9.49 -10.22
CA PRO A 51 -11.38 -9.22 -10.20
C PRO A 51 -12.08 -9.57 -8.88
N LYS A 52 -11.57 -10.54 -8.11
CA LYS A 52 -12.09 -10.85 -6.77
C LYS A 52 -11.66 -9.80 -5.75
N LEU A 53 -10.40 -9.38 -5.81
CA LEU A 53 -9.86 -8.31 -4.97
C LEU A 53 -10.63 -7.00 -5.17
N TRP A 54 -10.91 -6.62 -6.41
CA TRP A 54 -11.63 -5.37 -6.74
C TRP A 54 -12.97 -5.29 -6.02
N LYS A 55 -13.77 -6.36 -6.10
CA LYS A 55 -15.07 -6.44 -5.41
C LYS A 55 -14.92 -6.24 -3.91
N ARG A 56 -13.87 -6.81 -3.31
CA ARG A 56 -13.61 -6.70 -1.88
C ARG A 56 -13.20 -5.28 -1.48
N LEU A 57 -12.32 -4.65 -2.26
CA LEU A 57 -11.87 -3.27 -2.00
C LEU A 57 -12.99 -2.24 -2.20
N GLU A 58 -13.92 -2.48 -3.13
CA GLU A 58 -15.10 -1.63 -3.37
C GLU A 58 -16.07 -1.61 -2.17
N GLU A 59 -16.05 -2.64 -1.32
CA GLU A 59 -16.85 -2.71 -0.09
C GLU A 59 -16.17 -2.04 1.11
N MET A 60 -14.89 -1.67 1.00
CA MET A 60 -14.13 -1.06 2.10
C MET A 60 -14.35 0.45 2.16
N ASP A 61 -14.44 0.97 3.37
CA ASP A 61 -14.54 2.41 3.61
C ASP A 61 -13.23 3.11 3.23
N ARG A 62 -12.08 2.48 3.51
CA ARG A 62 -10.72 3.02 3.29
C ARG A 62 -9.70 1.93 2.91
N ILE A 63 -8.79 2.28 2.01
CA ILE A 63 -7.59 1.49 1.69
C ILE A 63 -6.37 2.15 2.34
N ILE A 64 -5.52 1.36 2.97
CA ILE A 64 -4.32 1.80 3.68
C ILE A 64 -3.12 1.11 3.05
N GLY A 65 -2.01 1.83 2.91
CA GLY A 65 -0.76 1.22 2.48
C GLY A 65 0.42 2.16 2.59
N TYR A 66 1.54 1.77 1.98
CA TYR A 66 2.79 2.52 2.03
C TYR A 66 3.25 2.92 0.63
N ASN A 67 3.21 4.22 0.32
CA ASN A 67 3.42 4.76 -1.03
C ASN A 67 2.34 4.37 -2.06
N ILE A 68 1.17 3.92 -1.60
CA ILE A 68 0.10 3.41 -2.45
C ILE A 68 -0.42 4.41 -3.49
N LEU A 69 -0.46 5.71 -3.15
CA LEU A 69 -1.00 6.71 -4.07
C LEU A 69 -0.08 6.96 -5.28
N HIS A 70 1.22 6.79 -5.08
CA HIS A 70 2.23 7.10 -6.10
C HIS A 70 2.79 5.85 -6.79
N PHE A 71 2.53 4.66 -6.24
CA PHE A 71 3.03 3.40 -6.77
C PHE A 71 1.89 2.42 -7.04
N ASP A 72 1.30 1.85 -6.00
CA ASP A 72 0.35 0.74 -6.10
C ASP A 72 -0.87 1.08 -6.95
N PHE A 73 -1.55 2.18 -6.63
CA PHE A 73 -2.77 2.61 -7.32
C PHE A 73 -2.52 2.88 -8.82
N PRO A 74 -1.47 3.64 -9.21
CA PRO A 74 -1.10 3.77 -10.62
C PRO A 74 -0.85 2.43 -11.34
N VAL A 75 -0.24 1.44 -10.68
CA VAL A 75 -0.03 0.10 -11.26
C VAL A 75 -1.34 -0.68 -11.35
N MET A 76 -2.17 -0.66 -10.31
CA MET A 76 -3.47 -1.34 -10.25
C MET A 76 -4.45 -0.77 -11.29
N ASN A 77 -4.37 0.53 -11.60
CA ASN A 77 -5.14 1.17 -12.67
C ASN A 77 -4.81 0.64 -14.08
N ASN A 78 -3.73 -0.14 -14.27
CA ASN A 78 -3.52 -0.88 -15.53
C ASN A 78 -4.51 -2.05 -15.70
N TYR A 79 -5.14 -2.49 -14.62
CA TYR A 79 -5.98 -3.69 -14.55
C TYR A 79 -7.42 -3.39 -14.13
N TYR A 80 -7.66 -2.26 -13.48
CA TYR A 80 -8.96 -1.84 -12.98
C TYR A 80 -9.65 -0.89 -13.96
N ALA A 81 -10.94 -1.13 -14.20
CA ALA A 81 -11.72 -0.34 -15.17
C ALA A 81 -12.08 1.06 -14.64
N GLY A 82 -12.10 1.23 -13.31
CA GLY A 82 -12.31 2.52 -12.65
C GLY A 82 -11.00 3.27 -12.42
N ASP A 83 -10.96 4.07 -11.36
CA ASP A 83 -9.77 4.80 -10.96
C ASP A 83 -9.53 4.66 -9.46
N PHE A 84 -8.48 3.93 -9.08
CA PHE A 84 -8.08 3.72 -7.70
C PHE A 84 -7.80 5.01 -6.93
N LEU A 85 -7.38 6.08 -7.61
CA LEU A 85 -7.14 7.38 -6.94
C LEU A 85 -8.42 8.04 -6.41
N LYS A 86 -9.59 7.51 -6.78
CA LYS A 86 -10.89 7.98 -6.25
C LYS A 86 -11.28 7.31 -4.94
N PHE A 87 -10.66 6.19 -4.57
CA PHE A 87 -10.93 5.51 -3.30
C PHE A 87 -10.49 6.39 -2.13
N ASN A 88 -11.14 6.25 -0.98
CA ASN A 88 -10.60 6.83 0.25
C ASN A 88 -9.33 6.04 0.60
N ALA A 89 -8.21 6.74 0.70
CA ALA A 89 -6.92 6.11 0.95
C ALA A 89 -6.13 6.82 2.04
N LEU A 90 -5.40 6.04 2.83
CA LEU A 90 -4.36 6.52 3.74
C LEU A 90 -3.02 5.96 3.27
N ASP A 91 -2.18 6.84 2.73
CA ASP A 91 -0.80 6.52 2.38
C ASP A 91 0.12 6.95 3.52
N LEU A 92 0.64 5.97 4.27
CA LEU A 92 1.48 6.22 5.44
C LEU A 92 2.76 6.98 5.07
N LEU A 93 3.32 6.74 3.89
CA LEU A 93 4.53 7.44 3.46
C LEU A 93 4.24 8.93 3.23
N VAL A 94 3.11 9.24 2.61
CA VAL A 94 2.70 10.63 2.35
C VAL A 94 2.46 11.38 3.65
N GLU A 95 1.78 10.77 4.63
CA GLU A 95 1.54 11.43 5.91
C GLU A 95 2.82 11.58 6.74
N VAL A 96 3.73 10.60 6.71
CA VAL A 96 5.06 10.70 7.34
C VAL A 96 5.92 11.78 6.67
N GLU A 97 5.92 11.85 5.33
CA GLU A 97 6.65 12.86 4.57
C GLU A 97 6.16 14.27 4.91
N LYS A 98 4.86 14.48 5.12
CA LYS A 98 4.34 15.77 5.59
C LYS A 98 4.90 16.17 6.96
N GLY A 99 5.09 15.21 7.86
CA GLY A 99 5.64 15.44 9.19
C GLY A 99 7.16 15.65 9.21
N LEU A 100 7.90 14.97 8.33
CA LEU A 100 9.37 15.00 8.29
C LEU A 100 9.97 15.96 7.24
N GLY A 101 9.24 16.27 6.18
CA GLY A 101 9.74 16.99 5.01
C GLY A 101 10.54 16.14 4.02
N PHE A 102 10.65 14.83 4.25
CA PHE A 102 11.33 13.88 3.36
C PHE A 102 10.77 12.46 3.51
N ARG A 103 10.99 11.64 2.49
CA ARG A 103 10.53 10.25 2.43
C ARG A 103 11.43 9.31 3.23
N VAL A 104 10.83 8.32 3.88
CA VAL A 104 11.52 7.27 4.63
C VAL A 104 11.12 5.89 4.11
N LYS A 105 11.96 4.88 4.31
CA LYS A 105 11.59 3.50 3.92
C LYS A 105 10.66 2.90 4.97
N LEU A 106 9.75 2.03 4.51
CA LEU A 106 8.88 1.26 5.39
C LEU A 106 9.69 0.53 6.47
N ASP A 107 10.81 -0.06 6.07
CA ASP A 107 11.70 -0.79 6.96
C ASP A 107 12.32 0.10 8.06
N ASP A 108 12.74 1.31 7.72
CA ASP A 108 13.31 2.25 8.70
C ASP A 108 12.26 2.62 9.77
N LEU A 109 11.00 2.83 9.36
CA LEU A 109 9.88 3.05 10.29
C LEU A 109 9.55 1.79 11.09
N ALA A 110 9.50 0.63 10.45
CA ALA A 110 9.21 -0.65 11.10
C ALA A 110 10.25 -0.94 12.20
N GLN A 111 11.53 -0.75 11.91
CA GLN A 111 12.61 -0.94 12.86
C GLN A 111 12.49 0.02 14.05
N ALA A 112 12.15 1.29 13.80
CA ALA A 112 12.00 2.30 14.85
C ALA A 112 10.76 2.10 15.74
N ASN A 113 9.69 1.49 15.22
CA ASN A 113 8.40 1.41 15.92
C ASN A 113 8.05 0.03 16.46
N LEU A 114 8.46 -1.02 15.74
CA LEU A 114 8.09 -2.41 16.00
C LEU A 114 9.30 -3.24 16.46
N GLY A 115 10.52 -2.69 16.37
CA GLY A 115 11.76 -3.42 16.67
C GLY A 115 12.11 -4.48 15.63
N SER A 116 11.28 -4.67 14.60
CA SER A 116 11.51 -5.59 13.48
C SER A 116 12.05 -4.82 12.27
N GLY A 117 13.28 -5.12 11.87
CA GLY A 117 13.87 -4.71 10.59
C GLY A 117 14.00 -5.90 9.62
N LYS A 118 13.91 -5.62 8.31
CA LYS A 118 13.76 -6.57 7.21
C LYS A 118 14.90 -7.57 7.04
N THR A 119 14.55 -8.65 6.33
CA THR A 119 15.42 -9.56 5.58
C THR A 119 15.10 -9.57 4.07
N GLY A 120 14.70 -8.45 3.45
CA GLY A 120 14.46 -8.42 2.00
C GLY A 120 14.31 -7.03 1.37
N THR A 121 14.48 -6.94 0.06
CA THR A 121 14.37 -5.71 -0.75
C THR A 121 13.41 -5.94 -1.92
N GLY A 122 12.83 -4.90 -2.54
CA GLY A 122 11.94 -5.08 -3.70
C GLY A 122 12.59 -5.79 -4.91
N LEU A 123 13.92 -5.82 -4.99
CA LEU A 123 14.63 -6.63 -5.99
C LEU A 123 14.46 -8.14 -5.74
N LEU A 124 14.32 -8.55 -4.48
CA LEU A 124 14.06 -9.94 -4.10
C LEU A 124 12.69 -10.40 -4.63
N ALA A 125 11.66 -9.56 -4.57
CA ALA A 125 10.33 -9.92 -5.03
C ALA A 125 10.29 -10.26 -6.54
N VAL A 126 10.92 -9.41 -7.37
CA VAL A 126 11.02 -9.68 -8.82
C VAL A 126 11.86 -10.92 -9.10
N GLU A 127 12.91 -11.17 -8.33
CA GLU A 127 13.72 -12.38 -8.46
C GLU A 127 12.92 -13.65 -8.10
N LEU A 128 12.18 -13.63 -6.98
CA LEU A 128 11.30 -14.73 -6.57
C LEU A 128 10.24 -15.03 -7.65
N TYR A 129 9.66 -13.99 -8.26
CA TYR A 129 8.75 -14.14 -9.38
C TYR A 129 9.42 -14.80 -10.59
N LYS A 130 10.59 -14.31 -11.01
CA LYS A 130 11.37 -14.88 -12.13
C LYS A 130 11.79 -16.34 -11.89
N GLN A 131 12.00 -16.74 -10.63
CA GLN A 131 12.30 -18.11 -10.23
C GLN A 131 11.05 -19.00 -10.09
N GLY A 132 9.83 -18.46 -10.27
CA GLY A 132 8.58 -19.19 -10.10
C GLY A 132 8.23 -19.50 -8.63
N LYS A 133 8.88 -18.84 -7.67
CA LYS A 133 8.70 -19.07 -6.22
C LYS A 133 7.53 -18.25 -5.68
N ILE A 134 6.34 -18.50 -6.21
CA ILE A 134 5.13 -17.70 -5.94
C ILE A 134 4.73 -17.75 -4.46
N LYS A 135 4.94 -18.87 -3.76
CA LYS A 135 4.64 -18.96 -2.33
C LYS A 135 5.51 -17.99 -1.51
N GLU A 136 6.82 -17.98 -1.75
CA GLU A 136 7.76 -17.10 -1.04
C GLU A 136 7.50 -15.63 -1.37
N LEU A 137 7.11 -15.33 -2.61
CA LEU A 137 6.69 -14.00 -3.01
C LEU A 137 5.43 -13.54 -2.25
N LYS A 138 4.42 -14.41 -2.13
CA LYS A 138 3.21 -14.13 -1.33
C LYS A 138 3.57 -13.94 0.16
N ASP A 139 4.42 -14.79 0.71
CA ASP A 139 4.87 -14.67 2.11
C ASP A 139 5.61 -13.33 2.35
N TYR A 140 6.43 -12.89 1.39
CA TYR A 140 7.12 -11.60 1.43
C TYR A 140 6.15 -10.40 1.39
N CYS A 141 5.23 -10.38 0.43
CA CYS A 141 4.22 -9.31 0.30
C CYS A 141 3.29 -9.28 1.52
N MET A 142 2.88 -10.45 2.03
CA MET A 142 2.06 -10.55 3.23
C MET A 142 2.75 -9.94 4.46
N ARG A 143 4.07 -10.09 4.56
CA ARG A 143 4.84 -9.50 5.64
C ARG A 143 4.85 -7.98 5.55
N ASP A 144 4.95 -7.40 4.36
CA ASP A 144 4.89 -5.95 4.16
C ASP A 144 3.49 -5.39 4.49
N VAL A 145 2.41 -6.11 4.17
CA VAL A 145 1.04 -5.79 4.64
C VAL A 145 0.94 -5.82 6.17
N GLU A 146 1.46 -6.88 6.81
CA GLU A 146 1.42 -7.01 8.27
C GLU A 146 2.18 -5.87 8.95
N VAL A 147 3.39 -5.54 8.48
CA VAL A 147 4.20 -4.43 9.00
C VAL A 147 3.45 -3.11 8.84
N THR A 148 2.85 -2.88 7.67
CA THR A 148 2.06 -1.68 7.40
C THR A 148 0.85 -1.57 8.33
N ARG A 149 0.13 -2.66 8.56
CA ARG A 149 -0.99 -2.70 9.52
C ARG A 149 -0.54 -2.40 10.93
N LEU A 150 0.54 -3.02 11.40
CA LEU A 150 1.08 -2.81 12.75
C LEU A 150 1.57 -1.37 12.96
N LEU A 151 2.19 -0.77 11.94
CA LEU A 151 2.55 0.65 11.96
C LEU A 151 1.30 1.54 12.02
N TYR A 152 0.29 1.25 11.20
CA TYR A 152 -0.97 1.98 11.22
C TYR A 152 -1.65 1.92 12.59
N GLU A 153 -1.82 0.72 13.16
CA GLU A 153 -2.47 0.52 14.46
C GLU A 153 -1.72 1.22 15.60
N ARG A 154 -0.38 1.11 15.61
CA ARG A 154 0.46 1.83 16.57
C ARG A 154 0.30 3.33 16.39
N GLY A 155 0.44 3.82 15.17
CA GLY A 155 0.33 5.22 14.84
C GLY A 155 -1.02 5.81 15.27
N LEU A 156 -2.11 5.09 15.00
CA LEU A 156 -3.45 5.45 15.42
C LEU A 156 -3.60 5.52 16.95
N ALA A 157 -2.98 4.57 17.67
CA ALA A 157 -3.04 4.53 19.13
C ALA A 157 -2.26 5.69 19.81
N TYR A 158 -1.16 6.14 19.21
CA TYR A 158 -0.30 7.17 19.80
C TYR A 158 -0.39 8.55 19.13
N GLY A 159 -1.03 8.66 17.97
CA GLY A 159 -1.08 9.86 17.13
C GLY A 159 0.25 10.21 16.45
N LYS A 160 1.23 9.30 16.47
CA LYS A 160 2.59 9.52 15.98
C LYS A 160 3.31 8.22 15.67
N LEU A 161 4.34 8.30 14.83
CA LEU A 161 5.32 7.25 14.58
C LEU A 161 6.72 7.70 14.99
N LEU A 162 7.61 6.74 15.18
CA LEU A 162 9.02 6.98 15.45
C LEU A 162 9.86 6.83 14.18
N PHE A 163 10.91 7.63 14.04
CA PHE A 163 11.89 7.50 12.97
C PHE A 163 13.30 7.69 13.56
N ASN A 164 14.26 6.87 13.12
CA ASN A 164 15.64 7.01 13.56
C ASN A 164 16.42 7.94 12.62
N ASP A 165 16.65 9.17 13.07
CA ASP A 165 17.46 10.13 12.36
C ASP A 165 18.95 9.81 12.54
N ARG A 166 19.70 9.79 11.44
CA ARG A 166 21.12 9.42 11.45
C ARG A 166 21.99 10.38 12.28
N PHE A 167 21.56 11.63 12.47
CA PHE A 167 22.33 12.65 13.17
C PHE A 167 21.82 12.90 14.58
N SER A 168 20.50 12.82 14.78
CA SER A 168 19.82 13.22 16.02
C SER A 168 19.19 12.06 16.79
N GLY A 169 19.29 10.83 16.29
CA GLY A 169 18.72 9.64 16.91
C GLY A 169 17.21 9.54 16.72
N MET A 170 16.52 8.88 17.65
CA MET A 170 15.10 8.62 17.55
C MET A 170 14.28 9.91 17.66
N ARG A 171 13.43 10.18 16.67
CA ARG A 171 12.52 11.32 16.60
C ARG A 171 11.08 10.85 16.42
N GLU A 172 10.15 11.69 16.87
CA GLU A 172 8.72 11.48 16.69
C GLU A 172 8.24 12.21 15.43
N VAL A 173 7.31 11.58 14.72
CA VAL A 173 6.65 12.11 13.53
C VAL A 173 5.15 12.11 13.80
N PRO A 174 4.51 13.28 13.91
CA PRO A 174 3.06 13.35 13.96
C PRO A 174 2.49 12.88 12.62
N VAL A 175 1.46 12.02 12.67
CA VAL A 175 0.83 11.44 11.48
C VAL A 175 -0.67 11.60 11.61
N ASP A 176 -1.32 12.12 10.58
CA ASP A 176 -2.76 12.30 10.54
C ASP A 176 -3.46 11.03 10.02
N PHE A 177 -4.04 10.26 10.95
CA PHE A 177 -4.78 9.03 10.65
C PHE A 177 -6.28 9.25 10.42
N SER A 178 -6.75 10.50 10.45
CA SER A 178 -8.18 10.81 10.32
C SER A 178 -8.75 10.32 8.99
N PHE A 179 -9.99 9.85 9.03
CA PHE A 179 -10.70 9.43 7.82
C PHE A 179 -11.09 10.67 6.99
N LYS A 180 -10.49 10.80 5.81
CA LYS A 180 -10.78 11.86 4.84
C LYS A 180 -11.65 11.28 3.75
N SER A 181 -12.95 11.52 3.84
CA SER A 181 -13.88 11.12 2.78
C SER A 181 -13.58 11.96 1.53
N ASN A 182 -13.23 11.29 0.44
CA ASN A 182 -13.35 11.84 -0.90
C ASN A 182 -14.84 12.03 -1.17
N LYS A 183 -15.37 13.20 -0.81
CA LYS A 183 -16.69 13.64 -1.28
C LYS A 183 -16.63 13.78 -2.79
N GLN A 184 -16.93 12.73 -3.54
CA GLN A 184 -17.41 12.93 -4.90
C GLN A 184 -18.88 13.34 -4.80
N SER A 185 -19.09 14.60 -5.18
CA SER A 185 -20.37 15.16 -5.60
C SER A 185 -21.17 14.12 -6.36
N THR A 186 -22.39 13.87 -5.89
CA THR A 186 -23.42 13.08 -6.57
C THR A 186 -23.37 13.38 -8.06
N VAL A 187 -23.00 12.38 -8.86
CA VAL A 187 -23.20 12.44 -10.30
C VAL A 187 -24.71 12.40 -10.49
N ASN A 188 -25.33 13.58 -10.62
CA ASN A 188 -26.70 13.69 -11.08
C ASN A 188 -26.72 13.23 -12.54
N LEU A 189 -27.00 11.94 -12.76
CA LEU A 189 -27.40 11.42 -14.06
C LEU A 189 -28.86 11.85 -14.30
N THR A 190 -29.08 13.14 -14.56
CA THR A 190 -30.32 13.58 -15.20
C THR A 190 -30.13 13.39 -16.70
N ILE A 191 -30.67 12.30 -17.23
CA ILE A 191 -30.81 12.12 -18.68
C ILE A 191 -32.05 12.92 -19.10
N PRO A 192 -31.96 13.88 -20.04
CA PRO A 192 -33.15 14.39 -20.71
C PRO A 192 -33.62 13.38 -21.77
N PHE A 193 -34.93 13.14 -21.77
CA PHE A 193 -35.70 12.33 -22.70
C PHE A 193 -35.42 12.65 -24.18
#